data_AF-A0A819H0A8-F1
#
_entry.id   AF-A0A819H0A8-F1
#
_cell.length_a   1.000
_cell.length_b   1.000
_cell.length_c   1.000
_cell.angle_alpha   90.00
_cell.angle_beta   90.00
_cell.angle_gamma   90.00
#
_symmetry.space_group_name_H-M   'P 1'
#
loop_
_entity.id
_entity.type
_entity.pdbx_description
1 polymer ?
#
loop_
_entity_poly.entity_id
_entity_poly.type
_entity_poly.pdbx_seq_one_letter_code
_entity_poly.pdbx_strand_id
1 'polypeptide(L)'
;MFGIPNVGVDVCGFFHDTTEELCTRWMQLGAFYPFMRNHNAAGDKVRSRFPNDNKTLGIDQQFLIGRAILVSPNLVSQTTTVHAYIPQDVWYEFSSGVKVKVIGVFTDLDAPLEKINVHVRGGFIIPMQIPGSNLMIGRGNPFTLLVAQSASENATGNLFWDDGDTIGE
;
A
#
# COMPACT_ATOMS: atom_id res chain seq x y z
N MET A 1 -19.77 -6.32 -1.74
CA MET A 1 -18.52 -6.11 -2.49
C MET A 1 -18.62 -6.82 -3.83
N PHE A 2 -18.06 -6.29 -4.91
CA PHE A 2 -18.42 -6.70 -6.29
C PHE A 2 -17.69 -7.93 -6.84
N GLY A 3 -16.77 -8.55 -6.10
CA GLY A 3 -16.08 -9.77 -6.54
C GLY A 3 -15.02 -9.58 -7.62
N ILE A 4 -14.56 -8.34 -7.85
CA ILE A 4 -13.51 -7.99 -8.82
C ILE A 4 -12.24 -7.61 -8.03
N PRO A 5 -11.28 -8.54 -7.82
CA PRO A 5 -10.12 -8.29 -6.97
C PRO A 5 -8.97 -7.55 -7.68
N ASN A 6 -8.83 -7.74 -9.00
CA ASN A 6 -7.82 -7.06 -9.80
C ASN A 6 -8.36 -5.69 -10.25
N VAL A 7 -8.26 -4.70 -9.36
CA VAL A 7 -8.82 -3.35 -9.54
C VAL A 7 -7.82 -2.29 -9.08
N GLY A 8 -7.94 -1.10 -9.66
CA GLY A 8 -7.13 0.08 -9.36
C GLY A 8 -7.68 1.29 -10.10
N VAL A 9 -6.99 2.41 -10.02
CA VAL A 9 -7.28 3.63 -10.79
C VAL A 9 -6.06 4.03 -11.61
N ASP A 10 -6.26 4.90 -12.60
CA ASP A 10 -5.16 5.48 -13.36
C ASP A 10 -4.32 6.38 -12.46
N VAL A 11 -3.14 5.88 -12.09
CA VAL A 11 -2.22 6.47 -11.12
C VAL A 11 -1.73 7.82 -11.64
N CYS A 12 -1.65 8.78 -10.71
CA CYS A 12 -1.48 10.21 -10.95
C CYS A 12 -2.67 10.91 -11.66
N GLY A 13 -3.51 10.18 -12.39
CA GLY A 13 -4.83 10.62 -12.89
C GLY A 13 -4.92 10.78 -14.40
N PHE A 14 -6.08 10.42 -14.98
CA PHE A 14 -6.27 10.26 -16.42
C PHE A 14 -6.44 11.55 -17.24
N PHE A 15 -6.90 12.66 -16.65
CA PHE A 15 -7.21 13.93 -17.34
C PHE A 15 -6.42 15.12 -16.75
N HIS A 16 -6.12 16.16 -17.54
CA HIS A 16 -5.46 17.42 -17.14
C HIS A 16 -3.93 17.32 -16.85
N ASP A 17 -3.29 18.34 -16.23
CA ASP A 17 -1.83 18.45 -15.99
C ASP A 17 -1.41 18.39 -14.50
N THR A 18 -0.39 17.62 -14.10
CA THR A 18 -0.11 17.22 -12.69
C THR A 18 0.93 18.08 -12.02
N THR A 19 0.86 18.14 -10.69
CA THR A 19 2.02 18.48 -9.87
C THR A 19 2.87 17.24 -9.62
N GLU A 20 4.17 17.47 -9.45
CA GLU A 20 5.15 16.48 -8.99
C GLU A 20 4.74 15.88 -7.63
N GLU A 21 4.30 16.73 -6.70
CA GLU A 21 3.79 16.31 -5.38
C GLU A 21 2.64 15.30 -5.51
N LEU A 22 1.59 15.65 -6.28
CA LEU A 22 0.42 14.80 -6.45
C LEU A 22 0.81 13.46 -7.08
N CYS A 23 1.63 13.47 -8.13
CA CYS A 23 2.02 12.23 -8.77
C CYS A 23 2.96 11.39 -7.88
N THR A 24 3.82 12.00 -7.07
CA THR A 24 4.65 11.28 -6.09
C THR A 24 3.78 10.58 -5.04
N ARG A 25 2.81 11.29 -4.44
CA ARG A 25 1.85 10.71 -3.49
C ARG A 25 0.97 9.63 -4.12
N TRP A 26 0.55 9.83 -5.37
CA TRP A 26 -0.30 8.85 -6.06
C TRP A 26 0.51 7.64 -6.54
N MET A 27 1.79 7.77 -6.91
CA MET A 27 2.68 6.64 -7.17
C MET A 27 2.93 5.82 -5.90
N GLN A 28 3.14 6.49 -4.75
CA GLN A 28 3.25 5.84 -3.44
C GLN A 28 2.00 5.02 -3.11
N LEU A 29 0.81 5.59 -3.29
CA LEU A 29 -0.48 4.89 -3.11
C LEU A 29 -0.68 3.77 -4.16
N GLY A 30 -0.40 4.07 -5.43
CA GLY A 30 -0.68 3.22 -6.58
C GLY A 30 0.18 1.96 -6.63
N ALA A 31 1.39 2.00 -6.07
CA ALA A 31 2.24 0.83 -5.86
C ALA A 31 1.60 -0.27 -5.00
N PHE A 32 0.51 0.04 -4.29
CA PHE A 32 -0.24 -0.87 -3.43
C PHE A 32 -1.63 -1.26 -3.99
N TYR A 33 -1.98 -0.83 -5.22
CA TYR A 33 -3.18 -1.34 -5.90
C TYR A 33 -2.92 -2.72 -6.52
N PRO A 34 -3.88 -3.67 -6.46
CA PRO A 34 -3.82 -4.93 -7.21
C PRO A 34 -3.60 -4.71 -8.71
N PHE A 35 -4.29 -3.73 -9.29
CA PHE A 35 -3.99 -3.23 -10.63
C PHE A 35 -3.26 -1.88 -10.55
N MET A 36 -1.94 -1.91 -10.66
CA MET A 36 -1.12 -0.69 -10.73
C MET A 36 -0.90 -0.30 -12.20
N ARG A 37 -1.41 0.88 -12.59
CA ARG A 37 -1.18 1.46 -13.92
C ARG A 37 -1.10 2.99 -13.83
N ASN A 38 -0.01 3.58 -14.30
CA ASN A 38 0.04 5.01 -14.63
C ASN A 38 -0.45 5.18 -16.08
N HIS A 39 -1.51 5.96 -16.29
CA HIS A 39 -2.14 6.15 -17.60
C HIS A 39 -2.83 7.52 -17.67
N ASN A 40 -2.87 8.08 -18.87
CA ASN A 40 -3.15 9.50 -19.10
C ASN A 40 -3.72 9.72 -20.51
N ALA A 41 -4.52 10.76 -20.68
CA ALA A 41 -5.06 11.17 -21.97
C ALA A 41 -3.96 11.62 -22.95
N ALA A 42 -4.22 11.46 -24.25
CA ALA A 42 -3.26 11.81 -25.29
C ALA A 42 -3.10 13.33 -25.43
N GLY A 43 -1.94 13.85 -25.02
CA GLY A 43 -1.58 15.27 -25.16
C GLY A 43 -1.51 16.04 -23.84
N ASP A 44 -2.24 15.58 -22.82
CA ASP A 44 -2.22 16.12 -21.45
C ASP A 44 -1.05 15.53 -20.64
N LYS A 45 -0.75 16.08 -19.45
CA LYS A 45 0.22 15.52 -18.49
C LYS A 45 -0.37 15.32 -17.09
N VAL A 46 -1.41 14.47 -17.00
CA VAL A 46 -1.96 13.77 -15.80
C VAL A 46 -2.70 14.65 -14.75
N ARG A 47 -3.85 14.28 -14.11
CA ARG A 47 -4.31 14.93 -12.83
C ARG A 47 -5.54 14.32 -12.11
N SER A 48 -5.78 14.78 -10.86
CA SER A 48 -7.01 14.55 -10.07
C SER A 48 -8.06 15.66 -10.13
N ARG A 49 -9.32 15.24 -9.99
CA ARG A 49 -10.52 16.05 -9.74
C ARG A 49 -11.46 15.31 -8.79
N PHE A 50 -11.60 15.78 -7.55
CA PHE A 50 -12.78 15.59 -6.68
C PHE A 50 -12.82 16.73 -5.65
N PRO A 51 -13.64 17.78 -5.81
CA PRO A 51 -13.59 18.95 -4.93
C PRO A 51 -14.60 18.97 -3.77
N ASN A 52 -15.61 18.07 -3.70
CA ASN A 52 -16.58 18.01 -2.60
C ASN A 52 -17.29 16.65 -2.52
N ASP A 53 -16.94 15.82 -1.53
CA ASP A 53 -17.86 14.85 -0.93
C ASP A 53 -17.51 14.69 0.57
N ASN A 54 -18.46 15.03 1.45
CA ASN A 54 -18.25 15.11 2.89
C ASN A 54 -19.01 14.01 3.66
N LYS A 55 -19.37 12.87 3.03
CA LYS A 55 -20.25 11.85 3.66
C LYS A 55 -19.86 10.37 3.46
N THR A 56 -18.57 10.02 3.51
CA THR A 56 -18.09 8.61 3.60
C THR A 56 -17.41 8.26 4.92
N LEU A 57 -17.50 9.14 5.93
CA LEU A 57 -16.80 9.07 7.22
C LEU A 57 -16.92 7.72 7.93
N GLY A 58 -15.79 7.01 8.03
CA GLY A 58 -15.63 5.80 8.85
C GLY A 58 -14.20 5.23 8.93
N ILE A 59 -13.22 5.85 8.27
CA ILE A 59 -11.90 5.33 7.85
C ILE A 59 -11.96 4.68 6.45
N ASP A 60 -11.80 5.52 5.43
CA ASP A 60 -11.66 5.18 4.00
C ASP A 60 -10.31 5.63 3.40
N GLN A 61 -9.50 6.37 4.17
CA GLN A 61 -8.21 6.95 3.75
C GLN A 61 -7.00 6.01 3.96
N GLN A 62 -7.23 4.81 4.49
CA GLN A 62 -6.22 3.76 4.71
C GLN A 62 -6.83 2.39 4.44
N PHE A 63 -6.03 1.42 4.00
CA PHE A 63 -6.54 0.11 3.59
C PHE A 63 -5.58 -1.03 3.96
N LEU A 64 -6.13 -2.24 4.02
CA LEU A 64 -5.36 -3.47 4.21
C LEU A 64 -5.13 -4.16 2.86
N ILE A 65 -3.89 -4.60 2.60
CA ILE A 65 -3.64 -5.66 1.62
C ILE A 65 -3.76 -7.00 2.37
N GLY A 66 -4.78 -7.76 1.99
CA GLY A 66 -5.14 -9.01 2.67
C GLY A 66 -5.46 -8.77 4.16
N ARG A 67 -4.69 -9.39 5.05
CA ARG A 67 -4.90 -9.33 6.51
C ARG A 67 -3.72 -8.73 7.29
N ALA A 68 -2.60 -8.47 6.61
CA ALA A 68 -1.28 -8.35 7.24
C ALA A 68 -0.56 -7.02 6.97
N ILE A 69 -0.88 -6.31 5.89
CA ILE A 69 -0.22 -5.06 5.51
C ILE A 69 -1.24 -3.93 5.57
N LEU A 70 -0.99 -2.92 6.41
CA LEU A 70 -1.77 -1.68 6.49
C LEU A 70 -1.03 -0.56 5.78
N VAL A 71 -1.70 0.09 4.82
CA VAL A 71 -1.17 1.22 4.05
C VAL A 71 -1.91 2.49 4.48
N SER A 72 -1.16 3.49 4.93
CA SER A 72 -1.65 4.79 5.40
C SER A 72 -1.03 5.92 4.53
N PRO A 73 -1.58 6.16 3.32
CA PRO A 73 -1.08 7.18 2.40
C PRO A 73 -1.35 8.58 2.91
N ASN A 74 -0.46 9.54 2.62
CA ASN A 74 -0.79 10.95 2.76
C ASN A 74 -1.55 11.43 1.52
N LEU A 75 -2.80 11.86 1.72
CA LEU A 75 -3.73 12.28 0.67
C LEU A 75 -3.93 13.82 0.62
N VAL A 76 -3.23 14.59 1.45
CA VAL A 76 -3.41 16.05 1.59
C VAL A 76 -2.17 16.80 1.08
N SER A 77 -2.36 17.65 0.07
CA SER A 77 -1.28 18.48 -0.51
C SER A 77 -0.68 19.44 0.51
N GLN A 78 0.62 19.68 0.38
CA GLN A 78 1.47 20.53 1.21
C GLN A 78 1.58 20.10 2.68
N THR A 79 1.41 18.81 2.96
CA THR A 79 1.58 18.23 4.30
C THR A 79 2.69 17.18 4.35
N THR A 80 3.36 17.11 5.51
CA THR A 80 4.40 16.13 5.82
C THR A 80 3.99 15.15 6.92
N THR A 81 2.71 15.11 7.26
CA THR A 81 2.11 14.21 8.26
C THR A 81 0.83 13.59 7.70
N VAL A 82 0.45 12.42 8.22
CA VAL A 82 -0.86 11.80 7.95
C VAL A 82 -1.53 11.46 9.28
N HIS A 83 -2.79 11.84 9.42
CA HIS A 83 -3.62 11.48 10.56
C HIS A 83 -4.23 10.10 10.33
N ALA A 84 -3.68 9.06 10.96
CA ALA A 84 -4.03 7.67 10.69
C ALA A 84 -4.45 6.93 11.96
N TYR A 85 -5.36 5.96 11.82
CA TYR A 85 -5.76 5.07 12.90
C TYR A 85 -4.95 3.78 12.85
N ILE A 86 -4.17 3.50 13.90
CA ILE A 86 -3.48 2.20 14.05
C ILE A 86 -4.39 1.27 14.86
N PRO A 87 -4.95 0.19 14.29
CA PRO A 87 -5.84 -0.71 15.02
C PRO A 87 -5.18 -1.33 16.25
N GLN A 88 -5.97 -1.71 17.26
CA GLN A 88 -5.45 -2.29 18.50
C GLN A 88 -4.97 -3.74 18.31
N ASP A 89 -3.73 -3.86 17.84
CA ASP A 89 -2.98 -5.10 17.65
C ASP A 89 -1.47 -4.79 17.71
N VAL A 90 -0.61 -5.80 17.56
CA VAL A 90 0.82 -5.59 17.31
C VAL A 90 1.04 -5.15 15.86
N TRP A 91 1.73 -4.02 15.68
CA TRP A 91 2.14 -3.50 14.38
C TRP A 91 3.64 -3.20 14.36
N TYR A 92 4.27 -3.36 13.21
CA TYR A 92 5.67 -3.03 12.94
C TYR A 92 5.74 -2.11 11.71
N GLU A 93 6.56 -1.06 11.74
CA GLU A 93 6.85 -0.28 10.53
C GLU A 93 7.61 -1.15 9.53
N PHE A 94 7.13 -1.26 8.28
CA PHE A 94 7.67 -2.18 7.29
C PHE A 94 9.14 -1.92 6.94
N SER A 95 9.55 -0.65 6.86
CA SER A 95 10.90 -0.24 6.46
C SER A 95 11.97 -0.45 7.53
N SER A 96 11.63 -0.32 8.81
CA SER A 96 12.58 -0.40 9.93
C SER A 96 12.45 -1.65 10.78
N GLY A 97 11.33 -2.37 10.68
CA GLY A 97 10.97 -3.46 11.58
C GLY A 97 10.63 -3.01 13.00
N VAL A 98 10.58 -1.70 13.28
CA VAL A 98 10.33 -1.18 14.64
C VAL A 98 8.85 -1.36 15.00
N LYS A 99 8.61 -1.92 16.19
CA LYS A 99 7.26 -2.09 16.76
C LYS A 99 6.62 -0.73 17.06
N VAL A 100 5.44 -0.50 16.51
CA VAL A 100 4.61 0.69 16.75
C VAL A 100 4.14 0.68 18.21
N LYS A 101 4.30 1.83 18.89
CA LYS A 101 3.96 1.99 20.32
C LYS A 101 2.54 2.52 20.54
N VAL A 102 2.02 3.30 19.59
CA VAL A 102 0.71 3.96 19.66
C VAL A 102 -0.28 3.14 18.85
N ILE A 103 -1.25 2.52 19.53
CA ILE A 103 -2.24 1.60 18.95
C ILE A 103 -3.63 1.83 19.56
N GLY A 104 -4.68 1.48 18.82
CA GLY A 104 -6.07 1.68 19.24
C GLY A 104 -6.55 3.13 19.24
N VAL A 105 -5.78 4.04 18.65
CA VAL A 105 -6.06 5.48 18.58
C VAL A 105 -5.67 6.05 17.22
N PHE A 106 -6.24 7.20 16.88
CA PHE A 106 -5.71 8.05 15.82
C PHE A 106 -4.40 8.70 16.29
N THR A 107 -3.42 8.78 15.39
CA THR A 107 -2.13 9.39 15.63
C THR A 107 -1.66 10.10 14.37
N ASP A 108 -0.96 11.21 14.54
CA ASP A 108 -0.23 11.83 13.45
C ASP A 108 1.05 11.03 13.23
N LEU A 109 1.31 10.66 11.98
CA LEU A 109 2.50 9.92 11.55
C LEU A 109 3.31 10.78 10.59
N ASP A 110 4.64 10.76 10.73
CA ASP A 110 5.54 11.38 9.76
C ASP A 110 5.32 10.76 8.38
N ALA A 111 5.04 11.62 7.41
CA ALA A 111 4.86 11.30 6.00
C ALA A 111 5.55 12.38 5.14
N PRO A 112 6.88 12.54 5.20
CA PRO A 112 7.63 13.38 4.25
C PRO A 112 7.44 12.89 2.81
N LEU A 113 7.87 13.66 1.81
CA LEU A 113 7.53 13.40 0.41
C LEU A 113 8.05 12.05 -0.09
N GLU A 114 9.16 11.55 0.47
CA GLU A 114 9.79 10.26 0.12
C GLU A 114 9.17 9.06 0.86
N LYS A 115 8.31 9.28 1.86
CA LYS A 115 7.76 8.23 2.73
C LYS A 115 6.24 8.05 2.57
N ILE A 116 5.83 6.80 2.44
CA ILE A 116 4.47 6.33 2.73
C ILE A 116 4.49 5.42 3.96
N ASN A 117 3.50 5.56 4.84
CA ASN A 117 3.43 4.74 6.05
C ASN A 117 2.83 3.37 5.74
N VAL A 118 3.62 2.33 5.95
CA VAL A 118 3.26 0.93 5.72
C VAL A 118 3.59 0.14 6.98
N HIS A 119 2.62 -0.59 7.50
CA HIS A 119 2.75 -1.36 8.73
C HIS A 119 2.42 -2.83 8.51
N VAL A 120 3.23 -3.72 9.08
CA VAL A 120 2.97 -5.16 9.12
C VAL A 120 2.33 -5.53 10.46
N ARG A 121 1.23 -6.27 10.40
CA ARG A 121 0.53 -6.82 11.55
C ARG A 121 1.27 -8.02 12.11
N GLY A 122 1.43 -8.07 13.43
CA GLY A 122 1.94 -9.23 14.15
C GLY A 122 1.03 -10.46 14.00
N GLY A 123 1.61 -11.65 14.05
CA GLY A 123 0.92 -12.91 13.79
C GLY A 123 1.01 -13.40 12.34
N PHE A 124 1.69 -12.65 11.46
CA PHE A 124 1.75 -12.94 10.03
C PHE A 124 3.18 -13.16 9.53
N ILE A 125 3.35 -14.17 8.67
CA ILE A 125 4.54 -14.39 7.85
C ILE A 125 4.21 -13.94 6.44
N ILE A 126 4.95 -12.96 5.92
CA ILE A 126 4.80 -12.44 4.56
C ILE A 126 5.94 -13.01 3.71
N PRO A 127 5.65 -13.87 2.72
CA PRO A 127 6.64 -14.23 1.72
C PRO A 127 6.86 -13.04 0.78
N MET A 128 8.13 -12.74 0.51
CA MET A 128 8.59 -11.69 -0.39
C MET A 128 9.66 -12.27 -1.30
N GLN A 129 9.96 -11.58 -2.40
CA GLN A 129 11.05 -11.92 -3.31
C GLN A 129 11.91 -10.67 -3.51
N ILE A 130 13.23 -10.82 -3.66
CA ILE A 130 14.10 -9.66 -3.93
C ILE A 130 13.66 -9.05 -5.27
N PRO A 131 13.36 -7.73 -5.33
CA PRO A 131 12.77 -7.14 -6.52
C PRO A 131 13.72 -7.16 -7.72
N GLY A 132 13.18 -7.54 -8.89
CA GLY A 132 13.79 -7.29 -10.18
C GLY A 132 13.19 -6.04 -10.85
N SER A 133 13.79 -5.56 -11.94
CA SER A 133 13.21 -4.46 -12.74
C SER A 133 11.95 -4.87 -13.52
N ASN A 134 11.65 -6.17 -13.59
CA ASN A 134 10.42 -6.75 -14.10
C ASN A 134 10.19 -8.13 -13.46
N LEU A 135 9.02 -8.74 -13.69
CA LEU A 135 8.65 -10.04 -13.12
C LEU A 135 9.55 -11.19 -13.59
N MET A 136 10.02 -11.19 -14.84
CA MET A 136 10.88 -12.26 -15.36
C MET A 136 12.21 -12.35 -14.60
N ILE A 137 12.80 -11.19 -14.27
CA ILE A 137 14.00 -11.10 -13.43
C ILE A 137 13.64 -11.38 -11.96
N GLY A 138 12.56 -10.77 -11.47
CA GLY A 138 12.13 -10.92 -10.08
C GLY A 138 11.86 -12.37 -9.67
N ARG A 139 11.16 -13.15 -10.51
CA ARG A 139 10.81 -14.56 -10.27
C ARG A 139 12.03 -15.48 -10.15
N GLY A 140 13.20 -15.09 -10.69
CA GLY A 140 14.46 -15.82 -10.53
C GLY A 140 15.24 -15.49 -9.26
N ASN A 141 14.84 -14.46 -8.50
CA ASN A 141 15.56 -14.03 -7.31
C ASN A 141 15.19 -14.85 -6.05
N PRO A 142 16.05 -14.89 -5.02
CA PRO A 142 15.73 -15.53 -3.74
C PRO A 142 14.47 -15.00 -3.07
N PHE A 143 13.71 -15.91 -2.46
CA PHE A 143 12.65 -15.56 -1.51
C PHE A 143 13.22 -15.07 -0.18
N THR A 144 12.47 -14.21 0.48
CA THR A 144 12.68 -13.72 1.84
C THR A 144 11.38 -13.85 2.62
N LEU A 145 11.44 -14.31 3.87
CA LEU A 145 10.27 -14.36 4.75
C LEU A 145 10.35 -13.24 5.78
N LEU A 146 9.39 -12.31 5.76
CA LEU A 146 9.21 -11.34 6.84
C LEU A 146 8.31 -11.97 7.89
N VAL A 147 8.85 -12.25 9.07
CA VAL A 147 8.14 -12.86 10.20
C VAL A 147 7.79 -11.78 11.23
N ALA A 148 6.54 -11.31 11.22
CA ALA A 148 6.04 -10.38 12.22
C ALA A 148 5.37 -11.16 13.36
N GLN A 149 6.02 -11.22 14.52
CA GLN A 149 5.50 -11.96 15.69
C GLN A 149 4.25 -11.28 16.28
N SER A 150 3.32 -12.09 16.79
CA SER A 150 2.17 -11.61 17.56
C SER A 150 2.58 -11.24 19.00
N ALA A 151 1.63 -10.76 19.80
CA ALA A 151 1.83 -10.60 21.25
C ALA A 151 2.06 -11.94 22.00
N SER A 152 1.80 -13.08 21.35
CA SER A 152 2.07 -14.43 21.85
C SER A 152 3.25 -15.11 21.15
N GLU A 153 4.14 -14.33 20.54
CA GLU A 153 5.36 -14.77 19.83
C GLU A 153 5.12 -15.72 18.63
N ASN A 154 3.87 -15.88 18.21
CA ASN A 154 3.47 -16.73 17.09
C ASN A 154 3.38 -15.94 15.78
N ALA A 155 3.60 -16.60 14.63
CA ALA A 155 3.30 -16.06 13.31
C ALA A 155 2.89 -17.18 12.35
N THR A 156 1.99 -16.90 11.41
CA THR A 156 1.53 -17.86 10.39
C THR A 156 1.43 -17.19 9.02
N GLY A 157 1.64 -17.95 7.95
CA GLY A 157 1.51 -17.45 6.58
C GLY A 157 1.44 -18.59 5.58
N ASN A 158 1.10 -18.26 4.35
CA ASN A 158 1.00 -19.20 3.24
C ASN A 158 1.70 -18.59 2.02
N LEU A 159 2.35 -19.44 1.23
CA LEU A 159 2.87 -19.11 -0.09
C LEU A 159 2.19 -20.03 -1.10
N PHE A 160 1.61 -19.44 -2.13
CA PHE A 160 1.23 -20.14 -3.35
C PHE A 160 2.28 -19.79 -4.42
N TRP A 161 2.73 -20.78 -5.19
CA TRP A 161 3.74 -20.60 -6.22
C TRP A 161 3.47 -21.55 -7.38
N ASP A 162 3.36 -20.97 -8.56
CA ASP A 162 3.02 -21.58 -9.84
C ASP A 162 4.05 -21.17 -10.91
N ASP A 163 3.83 -21.53 -12.17
CA ASP A 163 4.64 -21.03 -13.30
C ASP A 163 4.35 -19.56 -13.65
N GLY A 164 3.17 -19.06 -13.27
CA GLY A 164 2.70 -17.68 -13.38
C GLY A 164 1.81 -17.39 -14.59
N ASP A 165 1.62 -18.35 -15.50
CA ASP A 165 0.99 -18.13 -16.81
C ASP A 165 0.02 -19.26 -17.25
N THR A 166 0.19 -20.51 -16.77
CA THR A 166 -0.61 -21.65 -17.24
C THR A 166 -2.06 -21.62 -16.73
N ILE A 167 -3.00 -21.95 -17.62
CA ILE A 167 -4.44 -21.93 -17.32
C ILE A 167 -4.93 -23.35 -16.98
N GLY A 168 -5.47 -23.53 -15.77
CA GLY A 168 -6.31 -24.68 -15.43
C GLY A 168 -5.62 -25.87 -14.78
N GLU A 169 -4.58 -25.64 -13.98
CA GLU A 169 -4.03 -26.62 -13.02
C GLU A 169 -4.87 -26.73 -11.74
#